data_AF-A0A956SB08-F1
#
_entry.id   AF-A0A956SB08-F1
#
_cell.length_a   1.000
_cell.length_b   1.000
_cell.length_c   1.000
_cell.angle_alpha   90.00
_cell.angle_beta   90.00
_cell.angle_gamma   90.00
#
_symmetry.space_group_name_H-M   'P 1'
#
loop_
_entity.id
_entity.type
_entity.pdbx_description
1 polymer ?
#
loop_
_entity_poly.entity_id
_entity_poly.type
_entity_poly.pdbx_seq_one_letter_code
_entity_poly.pdbx_strand_id
1 'polypeptide(L)'
;MNCSEFARWLDEGRPAGERAVADAHAAACARCAAADERDATIGSLLAQRFALAPPNFTASVLARLPAARREFVPESPPDPYPWFVQILLEPSTVLGLVLGGVYAMWVGNLWSVVRAAATGGVARWLDALAIFPADVAMGLAWASLGIVVAGASWLAYRVAAAASGDAPVH
;
A
#
# COMPACT_ATOMS: atom_id res chain seq x y z
N MET A 1 13.37 -22.76 14.66
CA MET A 1 12.55 -21.80 13.89
C MET A 1 12.82 -21.95 12.41
N ASN A 2 11.88 -21.53 11.57
CA ASN A 2 12.03 -21.45 10.11
C ASN A 2 12.44 -20.02 9.67
N CYS A 3 12.73 -19.85 8.37
CA CYS A 3 13.20 -18.58 7.82
C CYS A 3 12.20 -17.42 7.98
N SER A 4 10.90 -17.68 7.91
CA SER A 4 9.86 -16.65 8.08
C SER A 4 9.71 -16.22 9.53
N GLU A 5 9.81 -17.16 10.47
CA GLU A 5 9.83 -16.88 11.91
C GLU A 5 11.06 -16.05 12.28
N PHE A 6 12.23 -16.37 11.70
CA PHE A 6 13.46 -15.61 11.89
C PHE A 6 13.33 -14.17 11.36
N ALA A 7 12.74 -13.99 10.17
CA ALA A 7 12.49 -12.65 9.62
C ALA A 7 11.57 -11.83 10.53
N ARG A 8 10.46 -12.43 10.99
CA ARG A 8 9.56 -11.79 11.95
C ARG A 8 10.26 -11.45 13.26
N TRP A 9 11.12 -12.33 13.77
CA TRP A 9 11.89 -12.09 14.99
C TRP A 9 12.85 -10.88 14.85
N LEU A 10 13.44 -10.67 13.67
CA LEU A 10 14.21 -9.46 13.38
C LEU A 10 13.31 -8.21 13.38
N ASP A 11 12.17 -8.26 12.69
CA ASP A 11 11.21 -7.13 12.59
C ASP A 11 10.63 -6.74 13.96
N GLU A 12 10.45 -7.70 14.87
CA GLU A 12 9.97 -7.48 16.24
C GLU A 12 11.05 -6.91 17.19
N GLY A 13 12.25 -6.62 16.69
CA GLY A 13 13.32 -6.02 17.49
C GLY A 13 14.07 -7.04 18.37
N ARG A 14 14.16 -8.30 17.95
CA ARG A 14 14.99 -9.35 18.56
C ARG A 14 14.64 -9.66 20.02
N PRO A 15 13.39 -10.07 20.32
CA PRO A 15 12.98 -10.40 21.68
C PRO A 15 13.88 -11.47 22.33
N ALA A 16 14.24 -11.24 23.60
CA ALA A 16 15.26 -12.04 24.30
C ALA A 16 14.87 -13.52 24.48
N GLY A 17 13.58 -13.83 24.59
CA GLY A 17 13.08 -15.19 24.83
C GLY A 17 13.37 -16.18 23.70
N GLU A 18 13.55 -15.71 22.47
CA GLU A 18 13.76 -16.55 21.29
C GLU A 18 15.20 -16.50 20.76
N ARG A 19 16.07 -15.71 21.40
CA ARG A 19 17.40 -15.39 20.89
C ARG A 19 18.27 -16.62 20.65
N ALA A 20 18.31 -17.56 21.58
CA ALA A 20 19.10 -18.79 21.41
C ALA A 20 18.64 -19.64 20.22
N VAL A 21 17.33 -19.65 19.92
CA VAL A 21 16.77 -20.38 18.78
C VAL A 21 17.05 -19.65 17.47
N ALA A 22 17.04 -18.32 17.49
CA ALA A 22 17.42 -17.48 16.35
C ALA A 22 18.90 -17.62 16.00
N ASP A 23 19.77 -17.54 17.00
CA ASP A 23 21.23 -17.68 16.83
C ASP A 23 21.58 -19.07 16.24
N ALA A 24 20.94 -20.13 16.75
CA ALA A 24 21.10 -21.48 16.21
C ALA A 24 20.63 -21.59 14.75
N HIS A 25 19.54 -20.91 14.37
CA HIS A 25 19.05 -20.91 13.00
C HIS A 25 19.97 -20.11 12.06
N ALA A 26 20.45 -18.93 12.48
CA ALA A 26 21.39 -18.13 11.72
C ALA A 26 22.71 -18.90 11.47
N ALA A 27 23.21 -19.64 12.45
CA ALA A 27 24.38 -20.48 12.30
C ALA A 27 24.21 -21.60 11.25
N ALA A 28 22.98 -22.10 11.07
CA ALA A 28 22.66 -23.16 10.11
C ALA A 28 22.22 -22.64 8.72
N CYS A 29 21.85 -21.37 8.59
CA CYS A 29 21.27 -20.80 7.38
C CYS A 29 22.03 -19.54 6.93
N ALA A 30 22.85 -19.67 5.90
CA ALA A 30 23.66 -18.57 5.35
C ALA A 30 22.82 -17.35 4.94
N ARG A 31 21.60 -17.55 4.45
CA ARG A 31 20.70 -16.44 4.07
C ARG A 31 20.25 -15.63 5.29
N CYS A 32 19.91 -16.31 6.39
CA CYS A 32 19.45 -15.67 7.62
C CYS A 32 20.61 -15.02 8.37
N ALA A 33 21.81 -15.63 8.36
CA ALA A 33 23.02 -14.99 8.86
C ALA A 33 23.32 -13.67 8.13
N ALA A 34 23.27 -13.67 6.79
CA ALA A 34 23.49 -12.46 6.00
C ALA A 34 22.42 -11.38 6.26
N ALA A 35 21.17 -11.77 6.51
CA ALA A 35 20.11 -10.83 6.87
C ALA A 35 20.37 -10.18 8.24
N ASP A 36 20.77 -10.97 9.23
CA ASP A 36 21.10 -10.50 10.57
C ASP A 36 22.29 -9.52 10.58
N GLU A 37 23.34 -9.84 9.82
CA GLU A 37 24.51 -8.97 9.67
C GLU A 37 24.16 -7.63 9.00
N ARG A 38 23.29 -7.64 7.98
CA ARG A 38 22.80 -6.41 7.33
C ARG A 38 22.02 -5.55 8.29
N ASP A 39 21.10 -6.15 9.05
CA ASP A 39 20.30 -5.43 10.05
C ASP A 39 21.20 -4.81 11.14
N ALA A 40 22.17 -5.57 11.65
CA ALA A 40 23.16 -5.06 12.59
C ALA A 40 24.00 -3.91 12.00
N THR A 41 24.39 -4.01 10.72
CA THR A 41 25.12 -2.97 10.00
C THR A 41 24.28 -1.70 9.90
N ILE A 42 23.02 -1.80 9.49
CA ILE A 42 22.08 -0.67 9.42
C ILE A 42 21.93 -0.03 10.81
N GLY A 43 21.72 -0.83 11.85
CA GLY A 43 21.65 -0.33 13.23
C GLY A 43 22.89 0.45 13.64
N SER A 44 24.08 -0.04 13.28
CA SER A 44 25.34 0.65 13.56
C SER A 44 25.48 1.99 12.80
N LEU A 45 25.08 2.03 11.54
CA LEU A 45 25.12 3.24 10.70
C LEU A 45 24.15 4.30 11.21
N LEU A 46 22.95 3.88 11.63
CA LEU A 46 21.98 4.77 12.25
C LEU A 46 22.52 5.32 13.58
N ALA A 47 23.08 4.46 14.44
CA ALA A 47 23.66 4.89 15.72
C ALA A 47 24.83 5.88 15.54
N GLN A 48 25.66 5.69 14.51
CA GLN A 48 26.78 6.59 14.20
C GLN A 48 26.31 7.95 13.65
N ARG A 49 25.20 7.99 12.92
CA ARG A 49 24.72 9.21 12.26
C ARG A 49 24.02 10.18 13.21
N PHE A 50 23.45 9.69 14.31
CA PHE A 50 22.78 10.54 15.29
C PHE A 50 23.72 10.86 16.44
N ALA A 51 24.27 12.08 16.45
CA ALA A 51 24.88 12.64 17.65
C ALA A 51 23.84 12.68 18.77
N LEU A 52 24.27 12.43 20.02
CA LEU A 52 23.44 12.58 21.21
C LEU A 52 22.70 13.92 21.14
N ALA A 53 21.36 13.85 21.19
CA ALA A 53 20.54 15.05 21.19
C ALA A 53 20.98 15.96 22.35
N PRO A 54 21.06 17.29 22.14
CA PRO A 54 21.42 18.22 23.20
C PRO A 54 20.54 18.01 24.44
N PRO A 55 21.06 18.28 25.66
CA PRO A 55 20.23 18.26 26.85
C PRO A 55 19.03 19.18 26.65
N ASN A 56 17.84 18.73 27.08
CA ASN A 56 16.55 19.41 26.90
C ASN A 56 16.00 19.45 25.47
N PHE A 57 16.58 18.74 24.49
CA PHE A 57 16.03 18.68 23.13
C PHE A 57 14.55 18.26 23.13
N THR A 58 14.22 17.14 23.77
CA THR A 58 12.84 16.64 23.86
C THR A 58 11.90 17.65 24.51
N ALA A 59 12.31 18.28 25.62
CA ALA A 59 11.53 19.31 26.29
C ALA A 59 11.31 20.54 25.39
N SER A 60 12.31 20.94 24.62
CA SER A 60 12.23 22.08 23.69
C SER A 60 11.31 21.80 22.49
N VAL A 61 11.30 20.55 21.97
CA VAL A 61 10.40 20.11 20.90
C VAL A 61 8.96 20.05 21.40
N LEU A 62 8.73 19.43 22.57
CA LEU A 62 7.42 19.34 23.20
C LEU A 62 6.83 20.71 23.55
N ALA A 63 7.67 21.68 23.94
CA ALA A 63 7.24 23.05 24.18
C ALA A 63 6.81 23.79 22.89
N ARG A 64 7.29 23.38 21.71
CA ARG A 64 6.94 23.97 20.40
C ARG A 64 5.73 23.32 19.73
N LEU A 65 5.40 22.08 20.10
CA LEU A 65 4.24 21.35 19.60
C LEU A 65 2.87 22.05 19.78
N PRO A 66 2.56 22.79 20.86
CA PRO A 66 1.29 23.52 20.94
C PRO A 66 1.19 24.71 19.98
N ALA A 67 2.31 25.26 19.48
CA ALA A 67 2.31 26.32 18.46
C ALA A 67 2.20 25.75 17.04
N ALA A 68 2.84 24.61 16.77
CA ALA A 68 2.81 23.94 15.46
C ALA A 68 1.47 23.27 15.14
N ARG A 69 0.59 23.05 16.14
CA ARG A 69 -0.68 22.35 15.95
C ARG A 69 -1.73 23.13 15.14
N ARG A 70 -1.46 24.38 14.73
CA ARG A 70 -2.38 25.23 13.96
C ARG A 70 -1.98 25.44 12.51
N GLU A 71 -0.78 25.07 12.12
CA GLU A 71 -0.30 25.24 10.76
C GLU A 71 -0.25 23.87 10.10
N PHE A 72 -1.39 23.48 9.52
CA PHE A 72 -1.46 22.34 8.63
C PHE A 72 -0.67 22.71 7.37
N VAL A 73 0.65 22.54 7.42
CA VAL A 73 1.48 22.61 6.21
C VAL A 73 1.24 21.28 5.49
N PRO A 74 0.56 21.26 4.34
CA PRO A 74 0.50 20.04 3.55
C PRO A 74 1.95 19.64 3.21
N GLU A 75 2.39 18.49 3.71
CA GLU A 75 3.76 17.98 3.53
C GLU A 75 4.11 17.73 2.05
N SER A 76 3.11 17.70 1.16
CA SER A 76 3.32 17.64 -0.28
C SER A 76 2.94 18.95 -0.96
N PRO A 77 3.75 19.45 -1.92
CA PRO A 77 3.27 20.44 -2.86
C PRO A 77 1.99 19.91 -3.54
N PRO A 78 1.03 20.78 -3.88
CA PRO A 78 -0.15 20.34 -4.62
C PRO A 78 0.32 19.63 -5.89
N ASP A 79 0.06 18.32 -5.97
CA ASP A 79 0.48 17.52 -7.10
C ASP A 79 -0.08 18.13 -8.39
N PRO A 80 0.74 18.28 -9.44
CA PRO A 80 0.31 18.91 -10.69
C PRO A 80 -0.73 18.07 -11.43
N TYR A 81 -0.96 16.83 -10.99
CA TYR A 81 -1.84 15.88 -11.62
C TYR A 81 -3.18 15.77 -10.86
N PRO A 82 -4.30 15.64 -11.60
CA PRO A 82 -5.57 15.27 -11.00
C PRO A 82 -5.46 13.97 -10.18
N TRP A 83 -6.21 13.86 -9.09
CA TRP A 83 -6.16 12.70 -8.17
C TRP A 83 -6.29 11.34 -8.87
N PHE A 84 -7.04 11.26 -9.97
CA PHE A 84 -7.21 10.01 -10.73
C PHE A 84 -5.94 9.59 -11.51
N VAL A 85 -5.09 10.54 -11.88
CA VAL A 85 -3.81 10.27 -12.54
C VAL A 85 -2.78 9.78 -11.51
N GLN A 86 -2.85 10.26 -10.27
CA GLN A 86 -1.98 9.79 -9.19
C GLN A 86 -2.20 8.30 -8.90
N ILE A 87 -3.45 7.85 -8.95
CA ILE A 87 -3.80 6.42 -8.82
C ILE A 87 -3.14 5.57 -9.92
N LEU A 88 -3.04 6.10 -11.15
CA LEU A 88 -2.39 5.40 -12.27
C LEU A 88 -0.86 5.41 -12.19
N LEU A 89 -0.29 6.30 -11.37
CA LEU A 89 1.16 6.39 -11.13
C LEU A 89 1.60 5.46 -9.99
N GLU A 90 0.67 4.92 -9.20
CA GLU A 90 1.01 3.90 -8.21
C GLU A 90 1.41 2.58 -8.88
N PRO A 91 2.59 2.03 -8.59
CA PRO A 91 3.08 0.81 -9.24
C PRO A 91 2.20 -0.41 -8.95
N SER A 92 1.53 -0.43 -7.79
CA SER A 92 0.51 -1.42 -7.41
C SER A 92 -0.69 -1.42 -8.36
N THR A 93 -1.19 -0.24 -8.73
CA THR A 93 -2.34 -0.09 -9.63
C THR A 93 -1.99 -0.56 -11.04
N VAL A 94 -0.82 -0.18 -11.55
CA VAL A 94 -0.34 -0.62 -12.87
C VAL A 94 -0.22 -2.14 -12.91
N LEU A 95 0.37 -2.74 -11.87
CA LEU A 95 0.51 -4.19 -11.76
C LEU A 95 -0.86 -4.88 -11.71
N GLY A 96 -1.80 -4.34 -10.92
CA GLY A 96 -3.17 -4.87 -10.83
C GLY A 96 -3.91 -4.84 -12.17
N LEU A 97 -3.78 -3.75 -12.94
CA LEU A 97 -4.35 -3.63 -14.28
C LEU A 97 -3.73 -4.62 -15.26
N VAL A 98 -2.41 -4.79 -15.23
CA VAL A 98 -1.70 -5.74 -16.10
C VAL A 98 -2.14 -7.17 -15.78
N LEU A 99 -2.12 -7.57 -14.50
CA LEU A 99 -2.53 -8.91 -14.08
C LEU A 99 -4.00 -9.18 -14.37
N GLY A 100 -4.89 -8.21 -14.13
CA GLY A 100 -6.30 -8.30 -14.47
C GLY A 100 -6.54 -8.43 -15.98
N GLY A 101 -5.79 -7.69 -16.80
CA GLY A 101 -5.84 -7.78 -18.25
C GLY A 101 -5.34 -9.13 -18.77
N VAL A 102 -4.21 -9.61 -18.26
CA VAL A 102 -3.68 -10.95 -18.59
C VAL A 102 -4.68 -12.04 -18.20
N TYR A 103 -5.26 -11.98 -17.00
CA TYR A 103 -6.26 -12.93 -16.55
C TYR A 103 -7.51 -12.91 -17.44
N ALA A 104 -8.05 -11.72 -17.74
CA ALA A 104 -9.23 -11.57 -18.58
C ALA A 104 -8.99 -12.03 -20.03
N MET A 105 -7.76 -11.87 -20.53
CA MET A 105 -7.33 -12.41 -21.82
C MET A 105 -7.21 -13.94 -21.80
N TRP A 106 -6.70 -14.51 -20.70
CA TRP A 106 -6.55 -15.96 -20.51
C TRP A 106 -7.89 -16.68 -20.39
N VAL A 107 -8.88 -16.06 -19.73
CA VAL A 107 -10.25 -16.57 -19.58
C VAL A 107 -11.08 -16.36 -20.86
N GLY A 108 -10.52 -15.69 -21.87
CA GLY A 108 -11.11 -15.56 -23.21
C GLY A 108 -12.39 -14.72 -23.26
N ASN A 109 -12.68 -13.92 -22.23
CA ASN A 109 -13.96 -13.23 -22.13
C ASN A 109 -13.86 -11.90 -21.37
N LEU A 110 -13.06 -10.98 -21.90
CA LEU A 110 -12.98 -9.60 -21.40
C LEU A 110 -14.37 -8.94 -21.31
N TRP A 111 -15.27 -9.31 -22.24
CA TRP A 111 -16.65 -8.83 -22.29
C TRP A 111 -17.53 -9.34 -21.14
N SER A 112 -17.30 -10.54 -20.61
CA SER A 112 -18.07 -11.03 -19.45
C SER A 112 -17.63 -10.35 -18.16
N VAL A 113 -16.35 -10.00 -18.02
CA VAL A 113 -15.83 -9.24 -16.88
C VAL A 113 -16.40 -7.82 -16.89
N VAL A 114 -16.37 -7.14 -18.05
CA VAL A 114 -16.97 -5.81 -18.22
C VAL A 114 -18.48 -5.86 -17.99
N ARG A 115 -19.18 -6.89 -18.49
CA ARG A 115 -20.62 -7.07 -18.19
C ARG A 115 -20.89 -7.35 -16.72
N ALA A 116 -20.10 -8.18 -16.05
CA ALA A 116 -20.29 -8.50 -14.63
C ALA A 116 -20.05 -7.28 -13.74
N ALA A 117 -19.09 -6.42 -14.12
CA ALA A 117 -18.89 -5.13 -13.49
C ALA A 117 -20.06 -4.16 -13.77
N ALA A 118 -20.59 -4.15 -15.00
CA ALA A 118 -21.68 -3.26 -15.41
C ALA A 118 -23.07 -3.68 -14.88
N THR A 119 -23.33 -4.98 -14.69
CA THR A 119 -24.64 -5.50 -14.23
C THR A 119 -24.79 -5.57 -12.71
N GLY A 120 -23.82 -5.03 -11.96
CA GLY A 120 -23.98 -4.87 -10.51
C GLY A 120 -24.17 -6.20 -9.78
N GLY A 121 -23.50 -7.26 -10.23
CA GLY A 121 -23.54 -8.56 -9.58
C GLY A 121 -22.76 -8.58 -8.28
N VAL A 122 -22.98 -7.64 -7.35
CA VAL A 122 -22.32 -7.57 -6.03
C VAL A 122 -22.42 -8.92 -5.32
N ALA A 123 -23.55 -9.63 -5.44
CA ALA A 123 -23.73 -10.97 -4.91
C ALA A 123 -22.75 -11.99 -5.52
N ARG A 124 -22.61 -12.02 -6.86
CA ARG A 124 -21.66 -12.91 -7.53
C ARG A 124 -20.21 -12.51 -7.30
N TRP A 125 -19.96 -11.22 -7.09
CA TRP A 125 -18.66 -10.69 -6.73
C TRP A 125 -18.26 -11.10 -5.31
N LEU A 126 -19.19 -11.02 -4.35
CA LEU A 126 -18.99 -11.50 -2.98
C LEU A 126 -18.78 -13.03 -2.93
N ASP A 127 -19.53 -13.80 -3.73
CA ASP A 127 -19.33 -15.24 -3.86
C ASP A 127 -17.95 -15.59 -4.45
N ALA A 128 -17.47 -14.80 -5.42
CA ALA A 128 -16.14 -14.97 -6.00
C ALA A 128 -15.03 -14.61 -5.00
N LEU A 129 -15.25 -13.62 -4.13
CA LEU A 129 -14.31 -13.22 -3.08
C LEU A 129 -14.17 -14.27 -1.98
N ALA A 130 -15.19 -15.10 -1.75
CA ALA A 130 -15.16 -16.17 -0.75
C ALA A 130 -14.17 -17.30 -1.08
N ILE A 131 -13.66 -17.37 -2.32
CA ILE A 131 -12.67 -18.36 -2.77
C ILE A 131 -11.25 -17.94 -2.35
N PHE A 132 -11.03 -16.66 -2.05
CA PHE A 132 -9.72 -16.13 -1.68
C PHE A 132 -9.54 -16.07 -0.17
N PRO A 133 -8.28 -16.16 0.33
CA PRO A 133 -8.00 -15.88 1.73
C PRO A 133 -8.37 -14.42 2.06
N ALA A 134 -8.75 -14.18 3.32
CA ALA A 134 -9.45 -12.96 3.73
C ALA A 134 -8.67 -11.67 3.45
N ASP A 135 -7.34 -11.72 3.50
CA ASP A 135 -6.43 -10.63 3.17
C ASP A 135 -6.47 -10.25 1.69
N VAL A 136 -6.53 -11.25 0.79
CA VAL A 136 -6.64 -11.05 -0.66
C VAL A 136 -8.06 -10.62 -1.06
N ALA A 137 -9.08 -11.20 -0.43
CA ALA A 137 -10.47 -10.82 -0.65
C ALA A 137 -10.73 -9.35 -0.27
N MET A 138 -10.15 -8.89 0.84
CA MET A 138 -10.24 -7.50 1.27
C MET A 138 -9.60 -6.56 0.23
N GLY A 139 -8.41 -6.90 -0.28
CA GLY A 139 -7.73 -6.09 -1.31
C GLY A 139 -8.54 -5.97 -2.61
N LEU A 140 -9.12 -7.08 -3.08
CA LEU A 140 -9.98 -7.10 -4.27
C LEU A 140 -11.30 -6.35 -4.07
N ALA A 141 -11.88 -6.38 -2.87
CA ALA A 141 -13.08 -5.62 -2.51
C ALA A 141 -12.82 -4.09 -2.55
N TRP A 142 -11.67 -3.63 -2.02
CA TRP A 142 -11.29 -2.22 -2.09
C TRP A 142 -10.98 -1.76 -3.52
N ALA A 143 -10.27 -2.58 -4.29
CA ALA A 143 -9.97 -2.26 -5.68
C ALA A 143 -11.24 -2.14 -6.54
N SER A 144 -12.19 -3.06 -6.36
CA SER A 144 -13.48 -3.02 -7.07
C SER A 144 -14.35 -1.84 -6.65
N LEU A 145 -14.38 -1.50 -5.36
CA LEU A 145 -15.06 -0.28 -4.88
C LEU A 145 -14.48 0.98 -5.54
N GLY A 146 -13.15 1.06 -5.67
CA GLY A 146 -12.47 2.16 -6.35
C GLY A 146 -12.90 2.30 -7.81
N ILE A 147 -12.99 1.19 -8.55
CA ILE A 147 -13.47 1.18 -9.94
C ILE A 147 -14.92 1.67 -10.05
N VAL A 148 -15.80 1.22 -9.15
CA VAL A 148 -17.21 1.64 -9.16
C VAL A 148 -17.35 3.13 -8.87
N VAL A 149 -16.63 3.65 -7.87
CA VAL A 149 -16.67 5.08 -7.51
C VAL A 149 -16.09 5.94 -8.63
N ALA A 150 -14.99 5.53 -9.26
CA ALA A 150 -14.41 6.23 -10.39
C ALA A 150 -15.36 6.25 -11.61
N GLY A 151 -16.00 5.10 -11.91
CA GLY A 151 -16.98 4.99 -12.98
C GLY A 151 -18.21 5.86 -12.74
N ALA A 152 -18.75 5.87 -11.52
CA ALA A 152 -19.88 6.72 -11.14
C ALA A 152 -19.54 8.21 -11.24
N SER A 153 -18.34 8.59 -10.79
CA SER A 153 -17.85 9.98 -10.85
C SER A 153 -17.69 10.46 -12.30
N TRP A 154 -17.13 9.62 -13.17
CA TRP A 154 -17.00 9.93 -14.60
C TRP A 154 -18.37 10.07 -15.29
N LEU A 155 -19.32 9.19 -14.98
CA LEU A 155 -20.68 9.28 -15.52
C LEU A 155 -21.37 10.57 -15.05
N ALA A 156 -21.26 10.91 -13.77
CA ALA A 156 -21.79 12.15 -13.23
C ALA A 156 -21.20 13.39 -13.92
N TYR A 157 -19.88 13.38 -14.17
CA TYR A 157 -19.20 14.44 -14.93
C TYR A 157 -19.75 14.56 -16.36
N ARG A 158 -19.96 13.44 -17.06
CA ARG A 158 -20.51 13.43 -18.42
C ARG A 158 -21.95 13.95 -18.48
N VAL A 159 -22.79 13.60 -17.50
CA VAL A 159 -24.15 14.12 -17.39
C VAL A 159 -24.14 15.62 -17.11
N ALA A 160 -23.27 16.08 -16.22
CA ALA A 160 -23.12 17.50 -15.91
C ALA A 160 -22.65 18.31 -17.13
N ALA A 161 -21.67 17.81 -17.88
CA ALA A 161 -21.18 18.45 -19.10
C ALA A 161 -22.23 18.48 -20.22
N ALA A 162 -23.02 17.41 -20.37
CA ALA A 162 -24.14 17.39 -21.32
C ALA A 162 -25.24 18.40 -20.94
N ALA A 163 -25.48 18.61 -19.65
CA ALA A 163 -26.47 19.57 -19.15
C ALA A 163 -26.01 21.03 -19.27
N SER A 164 -24.69 21.30 -19.25
CA SER A 164 -24.17 22.67 -19.38
C SER A 164 -24.13 23.19 -20.82
N GLY A 165 -24.35 22.32 -21.82
CA GLY A 165 -24.29 22.70 -23.24
C GLY A 165 -22.87 22.89 -23.78
N ASP A 166 -21.85 22.63 -22.97
CA ASP A 166 -20.46 22.65 -23.39
C ASP A 166 -20.14 21.33 -24.09
N ALA A 167 -20.22 21.31 -25.42
CA ALA A 167 -19.69 20.19 -26.19
C ALA A 167 -18.17 20.08 -25.92
N PRO A 168 -17.65 18.90 -25.57
CA PRO A 168 -16.22 18.73 -25.33
C PRO A 168 -15.47 18.97 -26.64
N VAL A 169 -14.60 20.00 -26.62
CA VAL A 169 -13.62 20.25 -27.69
C VAL A 169 -12.62 19.09 -27.65
N HIS A 170 -12.67 18.26 -28.69
CA HIS A 170 -11.76 17.13 -28.89
C HIS A 170 -10.39 17.60 -29.37
#